data_AF-A0A285MDH4-F1
#
_entry.id   AF-A0A285MDH4-F1
#
_cell.length_a   1.000
_cell.length_b   1.000
_cell.length_c   1.000
_cell.angle_alpha   90.00
_cell.angle_beta   90.00
_cell.angle_gamma   90.00
#
_symmetry.space_group_name_H-M   'P 1'
#
loop_
_entity.id
_entity.type
_entity.pdbx_description
1 polymer ?
#
loop_
_entity_poly.entity_id
_entity_poly.type
_entity_poly.pdbx_seq_one_letter_code
_entity_poly.pdbx_strand_id
1 'polypeptide(L)'
;MKQTNLNNTVDHLFRNEYGKIVAALTNKFGVSNLEKIEDATQDTFVKAMQVWAFKAIPDNPTAWLYRVANNALIDVLRRAKKMDYLEHRPLKEDDEDSSTEGISLENSISDSQLKMIFACCHPSLSEEYQLILSLKLIGGFSNKELADALLKKEETVAKSFTRAKKKFREEVQLLKIPVQMGLQSRLFIVLRVIYLLFSEGYSATTGSQLLKKDICYEALRLALLLRDNKYCRHPNLEALIALMCFHASRFDARLDEERELVTLEYQDRSRYNKELIKIGIHHLESSGTEDKLPSSYHLEAARSFYHCQAKTFQKTDWKSILYLYDLQLKQQYSFILALNRIVPFAKINGAEKGLLELNTLEKKTDFSKSGLFYAIKAELLLEIKHVDYYTTLKKAIEHTDNELVKRHLQKKLA
;
A
#
# COMPACT_ATOMS: atom_id res chain seq x y z
N MET A 1 -22.37 12.42 17.65
CA MET A 1 -21.72 11.10 17.49
C MET A 1 -22.12 10.31 16.22
N LYS A 2 -23.02 10.81 15.34
CA LYS A 2 -23.61 9.99 14.24
C LYS A 2 -23.10 10.26 12.81
N GLN A 3 -22.50 11.41 12.50
CA GLN A 3 -22.13 11.75 11.11
C GLN A 3 -20.64 11.54 10.81
N THR A 4 -19.75 11.90 11.74
CA THR A 4 -18.29 11.70 11.60
C THR A 4 -17.89 10.22 11.58
N ASN A 5 -18.56 9.38 12.38
CA ASN A 5 -18.35 7.93 12.36
C ASN A 5 -18.85 7.29 11.06
N LEU A 6 -19.95 7.79 10.48
CA LEU A 6 -20.46 7.30 9.21
C LEU A 6 -19.51 7.66 8.07
N ASN A 7 -19.02 8.91 8.02
CA ASN A 7 -18.04 9.33 7.01
C ASN A 7 -16.76 8.51 7.08
N ASN A 8 -16.22 8.28 8.29
CA ASN A 8 -15.06 7.41 8.46
C ASN A 8 -15.35 5.96 8.02
N THR A 9 -16.54 5.44 8.31
CA THR A 9 -16.93 4.07 7.91
C THR A 9 -17.06 3.94 6.39
N VAL A 10 -17.64 4.94 5.72
CA VAL A 10 -17.79 4.93 4.26
C VAL A 10 -16.46 5.21 3.56
N ASP A 11 -15.61 6.08 4.08
CA ASP A 11 -14.25 6.28 3.56
C ASP A 11 -13.42 4.98 3.65
N HIS A 12 -13.53 4.26 4.77
CA HIS A 12 -12.93 2.94 4.93
C HIS A 12 -13.49 1.92 3.92
N LEU A 13 -14.83 1.87 3.79
CA LEU A 13 -15.48 0.95 2.87
C LEU A 13 -15.16 1.28 1.41
N PHE A 14 -15.09 2.56 1.05
CA PHE A 14 -14.68 3.01 -0.28
C PHE A 14 -13.30 2.47 -0.64
N ARG A 15 -12.33 2.62 0.25
CA ARG A 15 -10.95 2.16 -0.01
C ARG A 15 -10.85 0.65 -0.19
N ASN A 16 -11.68 -0.13 0.50
CA ASN A 16 -11.65 -1.59 0.43
C ASN A 16 -12.49 -2.17 -0.71
N GLU A 17 -13.61 -1.52 -1.05
CA GLU A 17 -14.62 -2.09 -1.93
C GLU A 17 -14.64 -1.47 -3.33
N TYR A 18 -14.16 -0.22 -3.50
CA TYR A 18 -14.15 0.44 -4.81
C TYR A 18 -13.42 -0.39 -5.86
N GLY A 19 -12.17 -0.78 -5.58
CA GLY A 19 -11.37 -1.52 -6.55
C GLY A 19 -11.90 -2.92 -6.86
N LYS A 20 -12.53 -3.56 -5.87
CA LYS A 20 -13.21 -4.85 -6.03
C LYS A 20 -14.39 -4.74 -7.00
N ILE A 21 -15.24 -3.73 -6.81
CA ILE A 21 -16.43 -3.50 -7.64
C ILE A 21 -16.01 -3.10 -9.06
N VAL A 22 -15.08 -2.15 -9.21
CA VAL A 22 -14.57 -1.73 -10.52
C VAL A 22 -13.98 -2.91 -11.27
N ALA A 23 -13.17 -3.75 -10.63
CA ALA A 23 -12.60 -4.93 -11.26
C ALA A 23 -13.68 -5.94 -11.70
N ALA A 24 -14.65 -6.24 -10.83
CA ALA A 24 -15.72 -7.18 -11.13
C ALA A 24 -16.63 -6.70 -12.28
N LEU A 25 -17.00 -5.42 -12.29
CA LEU A 25 -17.81 -4.84 -13.36
C LEU A 25 -17.01 -4.70 -14.67
N THR A 26 -15.71 -4.37 -14.60
CA THR A 26 -14.85 -4.33 -15.79
C THR A 26 -14.67 -5.71 -16.40
N ASN A 27 -14.55 -6.75 -15.58
CA ASN A 27 -14.51 -8.14 -16.05
C ASN A 27 -15.84 -8.54 -16.74
N LYS A 28 -16.98 -8.11 -16.20
CA LYS A 28 -18.32 -8.44 -16.71
C LYS A 28 -18.72 -7.65 -17.97
N PHE A 29 -18.49 -6.34 -18.00
CA PHE A 29 -18.98 -5.42 -19.04
C PHE A 29 -17.89 -4.94 -20.01
N GLY A 30 -16.64 -5.32 -19.77
CA GLY A 30 -15.51 -5.02 -20.64
C GLY A 30 -14.83 -3.68 -20.34
N VAL A 31 -13.57 -3.58 -20.79
CA VAL A 31 -12.66 -2.45 -20.53
C VAL A 31 -13.14 -1.15 -21.21
N SER A 32 -13.86 -1.25 -22.33
CA SER A 32 -14.40 -0.08 -23.04
C SER A 32 -15.36 0.76 -22.19
N ASN A 33 -16.03 0.13 -21.21
CA ASN A 33 -17.00 0.77 -20.32
C ASN A 33 -16.38 1.30 -19.02
N LEU A 34 -15.05 1.32 -18.89
CA LEU A 34 -14.36 1.67 -17.63
C LEU A 34 -14.84 2.99 -17.01
N GLU A 35 -15.00 4.05 -17.79
CA GLU A 35 -15.46 5.36 -17.27
C GLU A 35 -16.89 5.25 -16.70
N LYS A 36 -17.80 4.59 -17.42
CA LYS A 36 -19.18 4.37 -16.96
C LYS A 36 -19.23 3.51 -15.69
N ILE A 37 -18.30 2.55 -15.57
CA ILE A 37 -18.16 1.69 -14.40
C ILE A 37 -17.68 2.51 -13.20
N GLU A 38 -16.66 3.36 -13.37
CA GLU A 38 -16.18 4.26 -12.32
C GLU A 38 -17.30 5.18 -11.83
N ASP A 39 -18.01 5.83 -12.75
CA ASP A 39 -19.12 6.74 -12.44
C ASP A 39 -20.25 6.01 -11.68
N ALA A 40 -20.72 4.86 -12.18
CA ALA A 40 -21.75 4.07 -11.52
C ALA A 40 -21.32 3.57 -10.14
N THR A 41 -20.04 3.26 -9.97
CA THR A 41 -19.48 2.85 -8.67
C THR A 41 -19.45 4.04 -7.70
N GLN A 42 -18.99 5.21 -8.14
CA GLN A 42 -18.96 6.43 -7.33
C GLN A 42 -20.37 6.86 -6.90
N ASP A 43 -21.34 6.86 -7.82
CA ASP A 43 -22.75 7.15 -7.54
C ASP A 43 -23.32 6.17 -6.50
N THR A 44 -22.89 4.91 -6.55
CA THR A 44 -23.29 3.90 -5.57
C THR A 44 -22.77 4.21 -4.17
N PHE A 45 -21.53 4.69 -4.03
CA PHE A 45 -21.02 5.14 -2.73
C PHE A 45 -21.72 6.40 -2.22
N VAL A 46 -22.06 7.35 -3.12
CA VAL A 46 -22.88 8.52 -2.75
C VAL A 46 -24.25 8.06 -2.23
N LYS A 47 -24.89 7.12 -2.93
CA LYS A 47 -26.16 6.54 -2.50
C LYS A 47 -26.03 5.77 -1.18
N ALA A 48 -24.93 5.06 -0.96
CA ALA A 48 -24.65 4.37 0.29
C ALA A 48 -24.59 5.36 1.47
N MET A 49 -23.87 6.48 1.32
CA MET A 49 -23.80 7.55 2.34
C MET A 49 -25.18 8.10 2.67
N GLN A 50 -26.04 8.29 1.66
CA GLN A 50 -27.40 8.79 1.85
C GLN A 50 -28.30 7.76 2.55
N VAL A 51 -28.27 6.50 2.10
CA VAL A 51 -29.17 5.44 2.60
C VAL A 51 -28.77 4.99 4.01
N TRP A 52 -27.48 4.77 4.25
CA TRP A 52 -26.98 4.28 5.55
C TRP A 52 -26.91 5.37 6.62
N ALA A 53 -27.10 6.64 6.27
CA ALA A 53 -27.34 7.69 7.25
C ALA A 53 -28.65 7.48 8.03
N PHE A 54 -29.65 6.85 7.40
CA PHE A 54 -30.98 6.65 7.98
C PHE A 54 -31.34 5.18 8.22
N LYS A 55 -30.70 4.25 7.51
CA LYS A 55 -30.89 2.80 7.67
C LYS A 55 -29.63 2.14 8.21
N ALA A 56 -29.79 0.98 8.85
CA ALA A 56 -28.65 0.16 9.23
C ALA A 56 -27.83 -0.25 7.99
N ILE A 57 -26.51 -0.32 8.15
CA ILE A 57 -25.61 -0.87 7.14
C ILE A 57 -25.99 -2.35 6.94
N PRO A 58 -26.14 -2.83 5.69
CA PRO A 58 -26.46 -4.24 5.42
C PRO A 58 -25.39 -5.19 6.00
N ASP A 59 -25.79 -6.41 6.34
CA ASP A 59 -24.87 -7.44 6.85
C ASP A 59 -23.74 -7.79 5.85
N ASN A 60 -24.03 -7.69 4.55
CA ASN A 60 -23.03 -7.77 3.48
C ASN A 60 -23.01 -6.47 2.65
N PRO A 61 -22.21 -5.47 3.04
CA PRO A 61 -22.10 -4.20 2.31
C PRO A 61 -21.52 -4.38 0.91
N THR A 62 -20.55 -5.28 0.74
CA THR A 62 -19.90 -5.56 -0.55
C THR A 62 -20.89 -6.03 -1.61
N ALA A 63 -21.72 -7.02 -1.29
CA ALA A 63 -22.74 -7.54 -2.19
C ALA A 63 -23.80 -6.48 -2.52
N TRP A 64 -24.17 -5.66 -1.53
CA TRP A 64 -25.11 -4.55 -1.75
C TRP A 64 -24.52 -3.51 -2.72
N LEU A 65 -23.28 -3.05 -2.48
CA LEU A 65 -22.60 -2.09 -3.32
C LEU A 65 -22.42 -2.62 -4.75
N TYR A 66 -21.97 -3.87 -4.89
CA TYR A 66 -21.84 -4.51 -6.20
C TYR A 66 -23.17 -4.53 -6.96
N ARG A 67 -24.26 -4.95 -6.30
CA ARG A 67 -25.59 -5.04 -6.93
C ARG A 67 -26.10 -3.67 -7.35
N VAL A 68 -25.96 -2.66 -6.49
CA VAL A 68 -26.41 -1.30 -6.80
C VAL A 68 -25.61 -0.71 -7.96
N ALA A 69 -24.28 -0.88 -7.97
CA ALA A 69 -23.43 -0.43 -9.05
C ALA A 69 -23.70 -1.16 -10.37
N ASN A 70 -23.88 -2.48 -10.33
CA ASN A 70 -24.28 -3.30 -11.48
C ASN A 70 -25.59 -2.79 -12.09
N ASN A 71 -26.61 -2.55 -11.26
CA ASN A 71 -27.91 -2.10 -11.74
C ASN A 71 -27.84 -0.67 -12.31
N ALA A 72 -27.14 0.24 -11.62
CA ALA A 72 -26.93 1.60 -12.11
C ALA A 72 -26.20 1.60 -13.47
N LEU A 73 -25.18 0.75 -13.63
CA LEU A 73 -24.47 0.59 -14.89
C LEU A 73 -25.37 0.04 -15.99
N ILE A 74 -26.18 -1.00 -15.70
CA ILE A 74 -27.17 -1.53 -16.65
C ILE A 74 -28.13 -0.43 -17.10
N ASP A 75 -28.60 0.43 -16.20
CA ASP A 75 -29.49 1.54 -16.53
C ASP A 75 -28.82 2.60 -17.41
N VAL A 76 -27.53 2.90 -17.17
CA VAL A 76 -26.74 3.78 -18.03
C VAL A 76 -26.57 3.18 -19.43
N LEU A 77 -26.21 1.89 -19.50
CA LEU A 77 -26.02 1.18 -20.76
C LEU A 77 -27.33 1.03 -21.54
N ARG A 78 -28.46 0.77 -20.86
CA ARG A 78 -29.80 0.73 -21.47
C ARG A 78 -30.21 2.08 -22.02
N ARG A 79 -29.95 3.19 -21.31
CA ARG A 79 -30.23 4.54 -21.81
C ARG A 79 -29.38 4.88 -23.03
N ALA A 80 -28.08 4.60 -22.97
CA ALA A 80 -27.19 4.79 -24.11
C ALA A 80 -27.63 3.93 -25.32
N LYS A 81 -27.95 2.66 -25.08
CA LYS A 81 -28.47 1.76 -26.11
C LYS A 81 -29.82 2.22 -26.63
N LYS A 82 -30.74 2.75 -25.81
CA LYS A 82 -32.05 3.29 -26.23
C LYS A 82 -31.92 4.57 -27.07
N MET A 83 -30.90 5.39 -26.80
CA MET A 83 -30.51 6.51 -27.67
C MET A 83 -30.00 6.00 -29.02
N ASP A 84 -29.15 4.96 -29.01
CA ASP A 84 -28.67 4.25 -30.21
C ASP A 84 -29.82 3.53 -30.96
N TYR A 85 -30.81 3.03 -30.22
CA TYR A 85 -31.97 2.26 -30.70
C TYR A 85 -33.03 3.10 -31.42
N LEU A 86 -33.08 4.41 -31.15
CA LEU A 86 -33.84 5.36 -31.97
C LEU A 86 -33.26 5.47 -33.39
N GLU A 87 -32.02 5.00 -33.57
CA GLU A 87 -31.30 4.85 -34.83
C GLU A 87 -30.93 3.36 -35.08
N HIS A 88 -31.88 2.41 -35.03
CA HIS A 88 -31.81 0.99 -35.50
C HIS A 88 -31.92 -0.11 -34.39
N ARG A 89 -32.62 -1.21 -34.70
CA ARG A 89 -33.18 -2.26 -33.78
C ARG A 89 -32.72 -3.70 -34.17
N PRO A 90 -32.83 -4.78 -33.34
CA PRO A 90 -32.13 -5.04 -32.06
C PRO A 90 -31.57 -6.47 -31.81
N LEU A 91 -30.89 -6.65 -30.66
CA LEU A 91 -30.47 -7.96 -30.10
C LEU A 91 -31.04 -8.26 -28.70
N LYS A 92 -31.29 -9.57 -28.50
CA LYS A 92 -32.05 -10.30 -27.46
C LYS A 92 -31.50 -10.21 -26.01
N GLU A 93 -32.43 -10.46 -25.09
CA GLU A 93 -32.31 -10.61 -23.64
C GLU A 93 -31.86 -12.03 -23.27
N ASP A 94 -30.99 -12.15 -22.26
CA ASP A 94 -30.92 -13.33 -21.40
C ASP A 94 -30.92 -12.81 -19.96
N ASP A 95 -32.06 -12.99 -19.30
CA ASP A 95 -32.22 -12.86 -17.85
C ASP A 95 -31.87 -14.23 -17.24
N GLU A 96 -30.76 -14.33 -16.53
CA GLU A 96 -30.57 -15.41 -15.56
C GLU A 96 -30.39 -14.82 -14.16
N ASP A 97 -31.48 -14.98 -13.41
CA ASP A 97 -31.63 -14.86 -11.98
C ASP A 97 -30.89 -16.04 -11.32
N SER A 98 -29.97 -15.79 -10.38
CA SER A 98 -29.38 -16.85 -9.57
C SER A 98 -29.14 -16.36 -8.13
N SER A 99 -29.99 -16.84 -7.23
CA SER A 99 -30.03 -16.49 -5.82
C SER A 99 -29.24 -17.49 -4.97
N THR A 100 -27.94 -17.66 -5.26
CA THR A 100 -27.07 -18.63 -4.56
C THR A 100 -25.64 -18.12 -4.25
N GLU A 101 -25.46 -16.81 -4.06
CA GLU A 101 -24.24 -16.16 -4.55
C GLU A 101 -23.26 -15.56 -3.53
N GLY A 102 -23.41 -15.69 -2.21
CA GLY A 102 -22.50 -15.00 -1.25
C GLY A 102 -21.00 -15.36 -1.42
N ILE A 103 -20.66 -16.65 -1.27
CA ILE A 103 -19.27 -17.14 -1.35
C ILE A 103 -18.78 -17.21 -2.81
N SER A 104 -19.68 -17.49 -3.75
CA SER A 104 -19.36 -17.51 -5.19
C SER A 104 -18.99 -16.11 -5.70
N LEU A 105 -19.72 -15.08 -5.25
CA LEU A 105 -19.47 -13.69 -5.63
C LEU A 105 -18.11 -13.22 -5.10
N GLU A 106 -17.78 -13.46 -3.84
CA GLU A 106 -16.50 -13.03 -3.25
C GLU A 106 -15.28 -13.65 -3.96
N ASN A 107 -15.37 -14.93 -4.34
CA ASN A 107 -14.35 -15.61 -5.14
C ASN A 107 -14.24 -15.01 -6.55
N SER A 108 -15.37 -14.75 -7.20
CA SER A 108 -15.40 -14.15 -8.54
C SER A 108 -14.86 -12.71 -8.56
N ILE A 109 -15.13 -11.94 -7.50
CA ILE A 109 -14.61 -10.58 -7.30
C ILE A 109 -13.10 -10.64 -7.09
N SER A 110 -12.61 -11.56 -6.26
CA SER A 110 -11.18 -11.71 -6.00
C SER A 110 -10.42 -12.08 -7.29
N ASP A 111 -10.93 -13.04 -8.07
CA ASP A 111 -10.37 -13.38 -9.37
C ASP A 111 -10.40 -12.19 -10.35
N SER A 112 -11.50 -11.42 -10.37
CA SER A 112 -11.61 -10.22 -11.21
C SER A 112 -10.59 -9.15 -10.83
N GLN A 113 -10.35 -8.93 -9.54
CA GLN A 113 -9.35 -7.98 -9.04
C GLN A 113 -7.92 -8.38 -9.41
N LEU A 114 -7.61 -9.68 -9.34
CA LEU A 114 -6.33 -10.21 -9.80
C LEU A 114 -6.16 -10.04 -11.32
N LYS A 115 -7.21 -10.30 -12.10
CA LYS A 115 -7.17 -10.03 -13.55
C LYS A 115 -6.97 -8.54 -13.84
N MET A 116 -7.60 -7.67 -13.06
CA MET A 116 -7.46 -6.22 -13.19
C MET A 116 -6.04 -5.74 -12.89
N ILE A 117 -5.38 -6.22 -11.83
CA ILE A 117 -3.99 -5.79 -11.52
C ILE A 117 -3.01 -6.20 -12.63
N PHE A 118 -3.16 -7.41 -13.18
CA PHE A 118 -2.36 -7.88 -14.31
C PHE A 118 -2.66 -7.14 -15.62
N ALA A 119 -3.90 -6.71 -15.80
CA ALA A 119 -4.30 -5.88 -16.93
C ALA A 119 -3.72 -4.47 -16.81
N CYS A 120 -3.79 -3.84 -15.64
CA CYS A 120 -3.17 -2.52 -15.41
C CYS A 120 -1.65 -2.57 -15.59
N CYS A 121 -1.01 -3.73 -15.31
CA CYS A 121 0.41 -3.97 -15.56
C CYS A 121 0.71 -4.41 -17.01
N HIS A 122 -0.08 -4.01 -18.02
CA HIS A 122 0.17 -4.40 -19.41
C HIS A 122 1.49 -3.82 -19.96
N PRO A 123 2.35 -4.60 -20.64
CA PRO A 123 3.65 -4.14 -21.16
C PRO A 123 3.58 -2.97 -22.15
N SER A 124 2.47 -2.78 -22.87
CA SER A 124 2.26 -1.62 -23.74
C SER A 124 2.19 -0.29 -22.97
N LEU A 125 1.93 -0.33 -21.66
CA LEU A 125 1.86 0.83 -20.78
C LEU A 125 3.24 1.09 -20.17
N SER A 126 3.61 2.36 -19.99
CA SER A 126 4.82 2.70 -19.23
C SER A 126 4.68 2.27 -17.78
N GLU A 127 5.79 1.98 -17.09
CA GLU A 127 5.77 1.61 -15.67
C GLU A 127 5.00 2.64 -14.83
N GLU A 128 5.17 3.93 -15.12
CA GLU A 128 4.42 5.00 -14.46
C GLU A 128 2.91 4.82 -14.63
N TYR A 129 2.43 4.52 -15.83
CA TYR A 129 1.00 4.33 -16.09
C TYR A 129 0.47 3.07 -15.40
N GLN A 130 1.27 2.00 -15.37
CA GLN A 130 0.91 0.76 -14.69
C GLN A 130 0.74 0.99 -13.17
N LEU A 131 1.66 1.74 -12.54
CA LEU A 131 1.58 2.09 -11.12
C LEU A 131 0.39 3.00 -10.83
N ILE A 132 0.21 4.09 -11.60
CA ILE A 132 -0.87 5.05 -11.38
C ILE A 132 -2.23 4.37 -11.55
N LEU A 133 -2.43 3.57 -12.62
CA LEU A 133 -3.68 2.86 -12.84
C LEU A 133 -3.97 1.87 -11.71
N SER A 134 -2.99 1.06 -11.33
CA SER A 134 -3.20 0.02 -10.33
C SER A 134 -3.49 0.61 -8.96
N LEU A 135 -2.71 1.59 -8.51
CA LEU A 135 -2.91 2.22 -7.20
C LEU A 135 -4.22 3.02 -7.14
N LYS A 136 -4.65 3.63 -8.25
CA LYS A 136 -5.90 4.39 -8.29
C LYS A 136 -7.15 3.53 -8.45
N LEU A 137 -7.15 2.60 -9.41
CA LEU A 137 -8.31 1.75 -9.70
C LEU A 137 -8.47 0.63 -8.69
N ILE A 138 -7.39 0.07 -8.15
CA ILE A 138 -7.42 -1.07 -7.23
C ILE A 138 -7.21 -0.61 -5.79
N GLY A 139 -6.21 0.24 -5.57
CA GLY A 139 -5.90 0.76 -4.23
C GLY A 139 -6.79 1.91 -3.75
N GLY A 140 -7.60 2.51 -4.63
CA GLY A 140 -8.49 3.63 -4.28
C GLY A 140 -7.76 4.93 -3.93
N PHE A 141 -6.53 5.14 -4.43
CA PHE A 141 -5.71 6.29 -4.03
C PHE A 141 -6.23 7.62 -4.61
N SER A 142 -6.18 8.66 -3.78
CA SER A 142 -6.36 10.03 -4.21
C SER A 142 -5.18 10.52 -5.07
N ASN A 143 -5.39 11.59 -5.84
CA ASN A 143 -4.30 12.18 -6.63
C ASN A 143 -3.16 12.70 -5.73
N LYS A 144 -3.51 13.22 -4.55
CA LYS A 144 -2.56 13.66 -3.53
C LYS A 144 -1.69 12.51 -3.00
N GLU A 145 -2.30 11.41 -2.57
CA GLU A 145 -1.55 10.23 -2.08
C GLU A 145 -0.62 9.66 -3.16
N LEU A 146 -1.08 9.62 -4.42
CA LEU A 146 -0.23 9.20 -5.54
C LEU A 146 0.90 10.19 -5.85
N ALA A 147 0.65 11.49 -5.70
CA ALA A 147 1.66 12.52 -5.85
C ALA A 147 2.77 12.36 -4.82
N ASP A 148 2.41 12.11 -3.56
CA ASP A 148 3.37 11.87 -2.49
C ASP A 148 4.13 10.55 -2.72
N ALA A 149 3.43 9.46 -3.04
CA ALA A 149 4.03 8.15 -3.28
C ALA A 149 4.96 8.10 -4.51
N LEU A 150 4.68 8.91 -5.55
CA LEU A 150 5.46 8.97 -6.79
C LEU A 150 6.38 10.20 -6.87
N LEU A 151 6.45 11.03 -5.81
CA LEU A 151 7.21 12.28 -5.73
C LEU A 151 6.93 13.23 -6.91
N LYS A 152 5.65 13.45 -7.20
CA LYS A 152 5.16 14.27 -8.32
C LYS A 152 4.15 15.31 -7.84
N LYS A 153 3.87 16.29 -8.70
CA LYS A 153 2.77 17.23 -8.46
C LYS A 153 1.43 16.54 -8.69
N GLU A 154 0.43 16.89 -7.87
CA GLU A 154 -0.93 16.34 -7.95
C GLU A 154 -1.56 16.51 -9.34
N GLU A 155 -1.39 17.68 -9.97
CA GLU A 155 -1.87 17.93 -11.34
C GLU A 155 -1.21 17.01 -12.38
N THR A 156 0.06 16.70 -12.20
CA THR A 156 0.80 15.81 -13.10
C THR A 156 0.27 14.39 -13.00
N VAL A 157 -0.05 13.94 -11.78
CA VAL A 157 -0.67 12.63 -11.54
C VAL A 157 -2.06 12.57 -12.17
N ALA A 158 -2.90 13.60 -11.97
CA ALA A 158 -4.25 13.65 -12.53
C ALA A 158 -4.23 13.55 -14.07
N LYS A 159 -3.39 14.36 -14.73
CA LYS A 159 -3.22 14.32 -16.19
C LYS A 159 -2.68 12.97 -16.68
N SER A 160 -1.75 12.37 -15.93
CA SER A 160 -1.17 11.07 -16.28
C SER A 160 -2.17 9.94 -16.13
N PHE A 161 -3.02 9.97 -15.10
CA PHE A 161 -4.10 9.00 -14.94
C PHE A 161 -5.08 9.01 -16.12
N THR A 162 -5.53 10.19 -16.56
CA THR A 162 -6.45 10.29 -17.72
C THR A 162 -5.81 9.72 -18.99
N ARG A 163 -4.54 10.03 -19.25
CA ARG A 163 -3.80 9.45 -20.39
C ARG A 163 -3.62 7.94 -20.25
N ALA A 164 -3.29 7.47 -19.06
CA ALA A 164 -3.12 6.05 -18.77
C ALA A 164 -4.44 5.29 -19.00
N LYS A 165 -5.59 5.84 -18.57
CA LYS A 165 -6.91 5.24 -18.83
C LYS A 165 -7.22 5.13 -20.33
N LYS A 166 -6.94 6.20 -21.09
CA LYS A 166 -7.13 6.18 -22.55
C LYS A 166 -6.30 5.05 -23.18
N LYS A 167 -5.00 5.00 -22.89
CA LYS A 167 -4.10 3.97 -23.43
C LYS A 167 -4.48 2.56 -22.94
N PHE A 168 -4.92 2.42 -21.70
CA PHE A 168 -5.41 1.16 -21.15
C PHE A 168 -6.60 0.61 -21.97
N ARG A 169 -7.57 1.46 -22.32
CA ARG A 169 -8.71 1.06 -23.15
C ARG A 169 -8.32 0.70 -24.59
N GLU A 170 -7.31 1.36 -25.14
CA GLU A 170 -6.82 1.10 -26.50
C GLU A 170 -6.05 -0.23 -26.57
N GLU A 171 -5.22 -0.52 -25.56
CA GLU A 171 -4.29 -1.66 -25.56
C GLU A 171 -4.85 -2.92 -24.89
N VAL A 172 -5.78 -2.77 -23.95
CA VAL A 172 -6.32 -3.87 -23.15
C VAL A 172 -7.78 -4.12 -23.52
N GLN A 173 -8.01 -5.21 -24.23
CA GLN A 173 -9.35 -5.60 -24.68
C GLN A 173 -10.09 -6.44 -23.64
N LEU A 174 -9.39 -7.33 -22.93
CA LEU A 174 -9.98 -8.28 -21.98
C LEU A 174 -9.11 -8.39 -20.71
N LEU A 175 -9.77 -8.58 -19.57
CA LEU A 175 -9.10 -8.87 -18.31
C LEU A 175 -8.71 -10.34 -18.25
N LYS A 176 -7.41 -10.63 -18.44
CA LYS A 176 -6.86 -11.99 -18.35
C LYS A 176 -5.52 -11.97 -17.64
N ILE A 177 -5.27 -12.98 -16.80
CA ILE A 177 -3.94 -13.25 -16.26
C ILE A 177 -3.14 -13.96 -17.36
N PRO A 178 -1.97 -13.45 -17.78
CA PRO A 178 -1.14 -14.13 -18.76
C PRO A 178 -0.61 -15.43 -18.17
N VAL A 179 -0.62 -16.53 -18.94
CA VAL A 179 -0.28 -17.87 -18.43
C VAL A 179 1.18 -18.25 -18.71
N GLN A 180 1.86 -17.56 -19.63
CA GLN A 180 3.21 -17.96 -20.10
C GLN A 180 4.09 -16.74 -20.44
N MET A 181 4.10 -16.27 -21.69
CA MET A 181 4.95 -15.15 -22.09
C MET A 181 4.47 -13.83 -21.48
N GLY A 182 5.39 -13.08 -20.86
CA GLY A 182 5.12 -11.79 -20.24
C GLY A 182 4.54 -11.87 -18.82
N LEU A 183 4.29 -13.05 -18.24
CA LEU A 183 3.82 -13.14 -16.86
C LEU A 183 4.87 -12.61 -15.87
N GLN A 184 6.13 -13.00 -16.01
CA GLN A 184 7.19 -12.60 -15.08
C GLN A 184 7.44 -11.08 -15.06
N SER A 185 7.48 -10.44 -16.24
CA SER A 185 7.67 -8.99 -16.31
C SER A 185 6.51 -8.22 -15.66
N ARG A 186 5.27 -8.68 -15.86
CA ARG A 186 4.11 -8.11 -15.17
C ARG A 186 4.14 -8.39 -13.68
N LEU A 187 4.55 -9.60 -13.27
CA LEU A 187 4.60 -10.02 -11.88
C LEU A 187 5.46 -9.08 -11.05
N PHE A 188 6.66 -8.72 -11.49
CA PHE A 188 7.52 -7.80 -10.73
C PHE A 188 6.87 -6.43 -10.49
N ILE A 189 6.11 -5.93 -11.45
CA ILE A 189 5.40 -4.66 -11.34
C ILE A 189 4.17 -4.81 -10.45
N VAL A 190 3.45 -5.93 -10.54
CA VAL A 190 2.36 -6.29 -9.61
C VAL A 190 2.85 -6.35 -8.16
N LEU A 191 4.00 -6.99 -7.91
CA LEU A 191 4.63 -7.01 -6.58
C LEU A 191 4.97 -5.60 -6.09
N ARG A 192 5.48 -4.73 -6.99
CA ARG A 192 5.76 -3.34 -6.67
C ARG A 192 4.50 -2.55 -6.34
N VAL A 193 3.39 -2.78 -7.06
CA VAL A 193 2.09 -2.17 -6.75
C VAL A 193 1.62 -2.59 -5.36
N ILE A 194 1.69 -3.88 -5.03
CA ILE A 194 1.28 -4.39 -3.72
C ILE A 194 2.17 -3.84 -2.60
N TYR A 195 3.49 -3.78 -2.84
CA TYR A 195 4.43 -3.18 -1.91
C TYR A 195 4.11 -1.70 -1.65
N LEU A 196 3.82 -0.92 -2.69
CA LEU A 196 3.45 0.50 -2.57
C LEU A 196 2.10 0.67 -1.86
N LEU A 197 1.12 -0.19 -2.17
CA LEU A 197 -0.17 -0.23 -1.50
C LEU A 197 0.00 -0.43 0.00
N PHE A 198 0.82 -1.42 0.39
CA PHE A 198 1.13 -1.68 1.80
C PHE A 198 1.90 -0.53 2.45
N SER A 199 2.92 0.00 1.76
CA SER A 199 3.83 1.03 2.29
C SER A 199 3.10 2.35 2.56
N GLU A 200 2.15 2.73 1.70
CA GLU A 200 1.31 3.90 1.92
C GLU A 200 0.39 3.69 3.14
N GLY A 201 -0.24 2.51 3.24
CA GLY A 201 -1.06 2.18 4.41
C GLY A 201 -0.25 2.18 5.71
N TYR A 202 1.01 1.75 5.64
CA TYR A 202 1.92 1.63 6.78
C TYR A 202 2.51 2.96 7.24
N SER A 203 2.82 3.85 6.30
CA SER A 203 3.53 5.10 6.57
C SER A 203 2.58 6.27 6.82
N ALA A 204 1.35 6.21 6.25
CA ALA A 204 0.37 7.29 6.23
C ALA A 204 1.06 8.65 6.16
N THR A 205 1.68 8.90 5.01
CA THR A 205 2.60 10.01 4.72
C THR A 205 2.00 11.39 5.05
N THR A 206 0.68 11.52 5.02
CA THR A 206 -0.06 12.72 5.43
C THR A 206 -1.32 12.39 6.24
N GLY A 207 -1.62 13.23 7.23
CA GLY A 207 -2.87 13.18 8.01
C GLY A 207 -2.70 12.86 9.50
N SER A 208 -3.84 12.68 10.18
CA SER A 208 -3.94 12.42 11.63
C SER A 208 -3.96 10.93 11.99
N GLN A 209 -3.78 10.04 11.00
CA GLN A 209 -3.72 8.60 11.20
C GLN A 209 -2.34 8.10 10.79
N LEU A 210 -1.69 7.34 11.67
CA LEU A 210 -0.34 6.81 11.45
C LEU A 210 -0.35 5.46 10.71
N LEU A 211 -1.52 4.86 10.56
CA LEU A 211 -1.66 3.51 10.02
C LEU A 211 -3.08 3.29 9.47
N LYS A 212 -3.19 3.05 8.16
CA LYS A 212 -4.44 2.60 7.51
C LYS A 212 -4.42 1.07 7.43
N LYS A 213 -4.70 0.41 8.57
CA LYS A 213 -4.60 -1.06 8.75
C LYS A 213 -5.28 -1.83 7.62
N ASP A 214 -6.46 -1.38 7.20
CA ASP A 214 -7.26 -2.05 6.18
C ASP A 214 -6.56 -2.11 4.82
N ILE A 215 -5.89 -1.04 4.42
CA ILE A 215 -5.11 -1.00 3.16
C ILE A 215 -3.94 -1.99 3.24
N CYS A 216 -3.26 -2.04 4.39
CA CYS A 216 -2.18 -3.00 4.61
C CYS A 216 -2.68 -4.44 4.56
N TYR A 217 -3.83 -4.74 5.18
CA TYR A 217 -4.43 -6.07 5.14
C TYR A 217 -4.93 -6.43 3.74
N GLU A 218 -5.47 -5.48 2.98
CA GLU A 218 -5.87 -5.70 1.59
C GLU A 218 -4.65 -5.99 0.70
N ALA A 219 -3.53 -5.27 0.88
CA ALA A 219 -2.29 -5.57 0.18
C ALA A 219 -1.77 -6.99 0.51
N LEU A 220 -1.81 -7.39 1.78
CA LEU A 220 -1.45 -8.74 2.20
C LEU A 220 -2.40 -9.79 1.61
N ARG A 221 -3.71 -9.53 1.59
CA ARG A 221 -4.72 -10.39 0.96
C ARG A 221 -4.46 -10.58 -0.53
N LEU A 222 -4.15 -9.49 -1.25
CA LEU A 222 -3.79 -9.54 -2.67
C LEU A 222 -2.55 -10.40 -2.91
N ALA A 223 -1.52 -10.27 -2.07
CA ALA A 223 -0.31 -11.08 -2.16
C ALA A 223 -0.58 -12.57 -1.91
N LEU A 224 -1.42 -12.90 -0.92
CA LEU A 224 -1.84 -14.28 -0.67
C LEU A 224 -2.65 -14.85 -1.84
N LEU A 225 -3.55 -14.06 -2.42
CA LEU A 225 -4.32 -14.45 -3.60
C LEU A 225 -3.41 -14.73 -4.82
N LEU A 226 -2.38 -13.90 -5.01
CA LEU A 226 -1.33 -14.15 -6.01
C LEU A 226 -0.59 -15.45 -5.73
N ARG A 227 -0.25 -15.71 -4.47
CA ARG A 227 0.52 -16.89 -4.06
C ARG A 227 -0.25 -18.19 -4.33
N ASP A 228 -1.57 -18.16 -4.14
CA ASP A 228 -2.44 -19.31 -4.41
C ASP A 228 -2.63 -19.58 -5.91
N ASN A 229 -2.36 -18.59 -6.77
CA ASN A 229 -2.27 -18.81 -8.20
C ASN A 229 -0.96 -19.53 -8.56
N LYS A 230 -1.08 -20.77 -9.04
CA LYS A 230 0.06 -21.64 -9.39
C LYS A 230 1.09 -21.02 -10.34
N TYR A 231 0.69 -20.08 -11.20
CA TYR A 231 1.59 -19.44 -12.16
C TYR A 231 2.36 -18.25 -11.57
N CYS A 232 1.91 -17.71 -10.44
CA CYS A 232 2.45 -16.48 -9.85
C CYS A 232 3.41 -16.75 -8.68
N ARG A 233 3.66 -18.02 -8.34
CA ARG A 233 4.61 -18.42 -7.30
C ARG A 233 6.01 -17.94 -7.67
N HIS A 234 6.64 -17.19 -6.76
CA HIS A 234 7.96 -16.62 -6.97
C HIS A 234 8.62 -16.27 -5.62
N PRO A 235 9.95 -16.45 -5.44
CA PRO A 235 10.64 -16.10 -4.19
C PRO A 235 10.37 -14.66 -3.70
N ASN A 236 10.40 -13.68 -4.61
CA ASN A 236 10.07 -12.29 -4.28
C ASN A 236 8.64 -12.08 -3.72
N LEU A 237 7.67 -12.91 -4.12
CA LEU A 237 6.31 -12.84 -3.58
C LEU A 237 6.28 -13.34 -2.13
N GLU A 238 6.93 -14.48 -1.87
CA GLU A 238 7.07 -15.05 -0.53
C GLU A 238 7.79 -14.07 0.42
N ALA A 239 8.89 -13.46 -0.03
CA ALA A 239 9.60 -12.44 0.75
C ALA A 239 8.76 -11.17 1.02
N LEU A 240 7.95 -10.75 0.04
CA LEU A 240 7.05 -9.61 0.20
C LEU A 240 5.93 -9.92 1.22
N ILE A 241 5.35 -11.12 1.17
CA ILE A 241 4.36 -11.57 2.17
C ILE A 241 5.00 -11.57 3.56
N ALA A 242 6.20 -12.12 3.69
CA ALA A 242 6.94 -12.12 4.96
C ALA A 242 7.14 -10.70 5.52
N LEU A 243 7.62 -9.77 4.68
CA LEU A 243 7.80 -8.37 5.04
C LEU A 243 6.50 -7.74 5.56
N MET A 244 5.40 -7.92 4.83
CA MET A 244 4.10 -7.38 5.21
C MET A 244 3.59 -7.99 6.52
N CYS A 245 3.76 -9.30 6.72
CA CYS A 245 3.42 -9.98 7.97
C CYS A 245 4.22 -9.43 9.17
N PHE A 246 5.53 -9.22 9.02
CA PHE A 246 6.34 -8.65 10.11
C PHE A 246 5.91 -7.22 10.45
N HIS A 247 5.61 -6.39 9.46
CA HIS A 247 5.10 -5.04 9.71
C HIS A 247 3.71 -5.06 10.34
N ALA A 248 2.78 -5.87 9.80
CA ALA A 248 1.43 -6.05 10.32
C ALA A 248 1.40 -6.56 11.75
N SER A 249 2.34 -7.43 12.12
CA SER A 249 2.42 -7.99 13.47
C SER A 249 2.60 -6.95 14.57
N ARG A 250 3.10 -5.74 14.21
CA ARG A 250 3.43 -4.67 15.16
C ARG A 250 2.37 -3.58 15.23
N PHE A 251 1.30 -3.67 14.45
CA PHE A 251 0.31 -2.60 14.31
C PHE A 251 -0.25 -2.12 15.65
N ASP A 252 -0.57 -3.05 16.55
CA ASP A 252 -1.15 -2.70 17.85
C ASP A 252 -0.12 -2.12 18.82
N ALA A 253 1.18 -2.32 18.58
CA ALA A 253 2.24 -1.80 19.43
C ALA A 253 2.82 -0.45 18.96
N ARG A 254 2.33 0.10 17.83
CA ARG A 254 2.81 1.38 17.27
C ARG A 254 2.13 2.60 17.87
N LEU A 255 1.00 2.42 18.53
CA LEU A 255 0.22 3.48 19.16
C LEU A 255 -0.07 3.12 20.62
N ASP A 256 -0.01 4.12 21.49
CA ASP A 256 -0.46 4.01 22.87
C ASP A 256 -1.97 4.26 23.01
N GLU A 257 -2.47 4.30 24.25
CA GLU A 257 -3.89 4.54 24.56
C GLU A 257 -4.36 5.94 24.16
N GLU A 258 -3.45 6.91 24.11
CA GLU A 258 -3.69 8.29 23.65
C GLU A 258 -3.63 8.41 22.11
N ARG A 259 -3.38 7.31 21.40
CA ARG A 259 -3.15 7.25 19.94
C ARG A 259 -1.91 8.01 19.47
N GLU A 260 -0.92 8.11 20.35
CA GLU A 260 0.36 8.76 20.06
C GLU A 260 1.40 7.74 19.55
N LEU A 261 2.37 8.21 18.79
CA LEU A 261 3.39 7.35 18.18
C LEU A 261 4.31 6.76 19.25
N VAL A 262 4.45 5.44 19.24
CA VAL A 262 5.41 4.70 20.06
C VAL A 262 6.59 4.25 19.21
N THR A 263 7.78 4.80 19.50
CA THR A 263 9.03 4.42 18.81
C THR A 263 9.39 2.97 19.11
N LEU A 264 10.12 2.34 18.19
CA LEU A 264 10.44 0.90 18.22
C LEU A 264 11.04 0.43 19.56
N GLU A 265 11.80 1.29 20.24
CA GLU A 265 12.45 1.00 21.52
C GLU A 265 11.47 0.87 22.69
N TYR A 266 10.35 1.60 22.65
CA TYR A 266 9.33 1.64 23.69
C TYR A 266 8.09 0.81 23.35
N GLN A 267 8.06 0.14 22.19
CA GLN A 267 6.93 -0.72 21.83
C GLN A 267 6.81 -1.91 22.78
N ASP A 268 5.61 -2.14 23.30
CA ASP A 268 5.31 -3.36 24.04
C ASP A 268 5.26 -4.55 23.07
N ARG A 269 6.31 -5.39 23.14
CA ARG A 269 6.49 -6.59 22.31
C ARG A 269 5.54 -7.74 22.68
N SER A 270 4.85 -7.64 23.83
CA SER A 270 3.77 -8.57 24.18
C SER A 270 2.54 -8.38 23.28
N ARG A 271 2.31 -7.15 22.81
CA ARG A 271 1.24 -6.77 21.87
C ARG A 271 1.55 -7.14 20.42
N TYR A 272 2.71 -7.74 20.13
CA TYR A 272 3.03 -8.19 18.78
C TYR A 272 2.24 -9.46 18.46
N ASN A 273 1.55 -9.47 17.31
CA ASN A 273 0.79 -10.63 16.86
C ASN A 273 1.73 -11.79 16.50
N LYS A 274 1.76 -12.81 17.35
CA LYS A 274 2.67 -13.97 17.21
C LYS A 274 2.32 -14.86 16.02
N GLU A 275 1.04 -14.95 15.65
CA GLU A 275 0.62 -15.72 14.48
C GLU A 275 1.12 -15.07 13.19
N LEU A 276 0.99 -13.75 13.04
CA LEU A 276 1.55 -13.04 11.89
C LEU A 276 3.07 -13.16 11.82
N ILE A 277 3.78 -13.13 12.96
CA ILE A 277 5.23 -13.37 12.99
C ILE A 277 5.54 -14.79 12.48
N LYS A 278 4.82 -15.81 12.96
CA LYS A 278 5.01 -17.20 12.54
C LYS A 278 4.74 -17.40 11.05
N ILE A 279 3.66 -16.82 10.53
CA ILE A 279 3.34 -16.81 9.09
C ILE A 279 4.47 -16.12 8.32
N GLY A 280 4.94 -14.96 8.79
CA GLY A 280 6.04 -14.23 8.17
C GLY A 280 7.35 -15.03 8.12
N ILE A 281 7.69 -15.75 9.18
CA ILE A 281 8.85 -16.65 9.22
C ILE A 281 8.71 -17.76 8.18
N HIS A 282 7.55 -18.42 8.12
CA HIS A 282 7.31 -19.50 7.16
C HIS A 282 7.49 -19.02 5.71
N HIS A 283 6.98 -17.84 5.37
CA HIS A 283 7.14 -17.25 4.05
C HIS A 283 8.59 -16.83 3.77
N LEU A 284 9.31 -16.29 4.77
CA LEU A 284 10.73 -15.93 4.62
C LEU A 284 11.63 -17.16 4.42
N GLU A 285 11.35 -18.26 5.11
CA GLU A 285 12.06 -19.53 4.92
C GLU A 285 11.75 -20.14 3.55
N SER A 286 10.50 -20.01 3.09
CA SER A 286 10.04 -20.50 1.79
C SER A 286 10.51 -19.64 0.62
N SER A 287 10.92 -18.39 0.87
CA SER A 287 11.35 -17.44 -0.16
C SER A 287 12.77 -17.71 -0.67
N GLY A 288 13.34 -18.91 -0.49
CA GLY A 288 14.72 -19.23 -0.85
C GLY A 288 15.13 -18.64 -2.21
N THR A 289 16.35 -18.13 -2.31
CA THR A 289 16.74 -17.33 -3.49
C THR A 289 17.09 -18.17 -4.73
N GLU A 290 17.02 -19.51 -4.65
CA GLU A 290 17.31 -20.43 -5.77
C GLU A 290 18.62 -20.07 -6.49
N ASP A 291 19.71 -19.93 -5.73
CA ASP A 291 21.06 -19.49 -6.18
C ASP A 291 21.15 -18.07 -6.77
N LYS A 292 20.09 -17.26 -6.66
CA LYS A 292 20.07 -15.84 -7.08
C LYS A 292 20.37 -14.91 -5.91
N LEU A 293 20.68 -13.65 -6.24
CA LEU A 293 20.82 -12.59 -5.25
C LEU A 293 19.47 -12.29 -4.58
N PRO A 294 19.45 -12.03 -3.26
CA PRO A 294 18.23 -11.63 -2.56
C PRO A 294 17.73 -10.29 -3.11
N SER A 295 16.43 -10.19 -3.36
CA SER A 295 15.79 -8.92 -3.75
C SER A 295 15.62 -7.98 -2.54
N SER A 296 15.24 -6.73 -2.80
CA SER A 296 14.95 -5.74 -1.74
C SER A 296 13.94 -6.27 -0.71
N TYR A 297 12.91 -6.99 -1.16
CA TYR A 297 11.90 -7.57 -0.28
C TYR A 297 12.50 -8.59 0.71
N HIS A 298 13.48 -9.39 0.28
CA HIS A 298 14.17 -10.33 1.18
C HIS A 298 14.96 -9.59 2.26
N LEU A 299 15.71 -8.56 1.85
CA LEU A 299 16.57 -7.80 2.75
C LEU A 299 15.75 -7.00 3.77
N GLU A 300 14.64 -6.40 3.31
CA GLU A 300 13.69 -5.71 4.18
C GLU A 300 12.95 -6.67 5.13
N ALA A 301 12.50 -7.82 4.62
CA ALA A 301 11.85 -8.84 5.44
C ALA A 301 12.79 -9.35 6.53
N ALA A 302 14.04 -9.65 6.17
CA ALA A 302 15.05 -10.13 7.12
C ALA A 302 15.37 -9.08 8.20
N ARG A 303 15.47 -7.77 7.85
CA ARG A 303 15.63 -6.71 8.86
C ARG A 303 14.43 -6.65 9.80
N SER A 304 13.22 -6.72 9.26
CA SER A 304 11.99 -6.71 10.05
C SER A 304 11.85 -7.95 10.92
N PHE A 305 12.30 -9.11 10.46
CA PHE A 305 12.37 -10.36 11.22
C PHE A 305 13.24 -10.19 12.47
N TYR A 306 14.46 -9.67 12.35
CA TYR A 306 15.35 -9.45 13.51
C TYR A 306 14.72 -8.53 14.56
N HIS A 307 13.97 -7.52 14.12
CA HIS A 307 13.19 -6.71 15.03
C HIS A 307 12.05 -7.47 15.70
N CYS A 308 11.31 -8.32 14.98
CA CYS A 308 10.17 -9.05 15.55
C CYS A 308 10.61 -10.20 16.48
N GLN A 309 11.74 -10.84 16.20
CA GLN A 309 12.25 -11.99 16.96
C GLN A 309 12.88 -11.59 18.30
N ALA A 310 13.41 -10.37 18.41
CA ALA A 310 14.09 -9.93 19.62
C ALA A 310 13.14 -9.84 20.83
N LYS A 311 13.57 -10.35 21.99
CA LYS A 311 12.78 -10.27 23.23
C LYS A 311 12.66 -8.84 23.78
N THR A 312 13.72 -8.06 23.62
CA THR A 312 13.79 -6.64 24.02
C THR A 312 14.50 -5.85 22.93
N PHE A 313 14.36 -4.52 22.94
CA PHE A 313 15.03 -3.67 21.97
C PHE A 313 16.56 -3.82 22.00
N GLN A 314 17.15 -3.90 23.20
CA GLN A 314 18.59 -4.05 23.42
C GLN A 314 19.13 -5.40 22.90
N LYS A 315 18.29 -6.44 22.87
CA LYS A 315 18.64 -7.77 22.35
C LYS A 315 18.37 -7.92 20.84
N THR A 316 18.03 -6.85 20.13
CA THR A 316 17.93 -6.86 18.67
C THR A 316 19.30 -7.17 18.08
N ASP A 317 19.34 -8.06 17.08
CA ASP A 317 20.58 -8.37 16.36
C ASP A 317 20.94 -7.23 15.38
N TRP A 318 21.50 -6.17 15.94
CA TRP A 318 21.94 -4.99 15.18
C TRP A 318 23.03 -5.33 14.17
N LYS A 319 23.90 -6.31 14.47
CA LYS A 319 24.99 -6.72 13.57
C LYS A 319 24.42 -7.28 12.28
N SER A 320 23.45 -8.18 12.37
CA SER A 320 22.78 -8.74 11.20
C SER A 320 21.98 -7.66 10.44
N ILE A 321 21.31 -6.74 11.13
CA ILE A 321 20.61 -5.63 10.49
C ILE A 321 21.57 -4.71 9.72
N LEU A 322 22.71 -4.34 10.32
CA LEU A 322 23.73 -3.52 9.66
C LEU A 322 24.27 -4.23 8.41
N TYR A 323 24.60 -5.52 8.53
CA TYR A 323 25.06 -6.34 7.41
C TYR A 323 24.05 -6.36 6.24
N LEU A 324 22.75 -6.47 6.53
CA LEU A 324 21.70 -6.43 5.50
C LEU A 324 21.61 -5.06 4.81
N TYR A 325 21.82 -3.95 5.54
CA TYR A 325 21.93 -2.63 4.91
C TYR A 325 23.18 -2.51 4.04
N ASP A 326 24.33 -2.99 4.51
CA ASP A 326 25.58 -3.01 3.75
C ASP A 326 25.43 -3.81 2.45
N LEU A 327 24.79 -4.99 2.52
CA LEU A 327 24.51 -5.83 1.37
C LEU A 327 23.61 -5.10 0.37
N GLN A 328 22.53 -4.47 0.82
CA GLN A 328 21.61 -3.75 -0.06
C GLN A 328 22.28 -2.53 -0.70
N LEU A 329 23.10 -1.77 0.03
CA LEU A 329 23.84 -0.63 -0.52
C LEU A 329 24.87 -1.03 -1.58
N LYS A 330 25.48 -2.22 -1.44
CA LYS A 330 26.39 -2.78 -2.46
C LYS A 330 25.64 -3.16 -3.74
N GLN A 331 24.41 -3.67 -3.62
CA GLN A 331 23.58 -4.03 -4.77
C GLN A 331 23.00 -2.80 -5.48
N GLN A 332 22.45 -1.87 -4.69
CA GLN A 332 21.82 -0.65 -5.19
C GLN A 332 21.97 0.47 -4.17
N TYR A 333 22.87 1.40 -4.46
CA TYR A 333 23.08 2.55 -3.60
C TYR A 333 21.88 3.51 -3.62
N SER A 334 21.47 3.97 -2.43
CA SER A 334 20.45 5.00 -2.24
C SER A 334 20.82 5.84 -1.03
N PHE A 335 20.72 7.17 -1.14
CA PHE A 335 21.02 8.07 -0.03
C PHE A 335 20.08 7.88 1.16
N ILE A 336 18.80 7.54 0.91
CA ILE A 336 17.84 7.21 1.96
C ILE A 336 18.24 5.91 2.67
N LEU A 337 18.72 4.92 1.92
CA LEU A 337 19.17 3.66 2.48
C LEU A 337 20.45 3.84 3.32
N ALA A 338 21.39 4.66 2.84
CA ALA A 338 22.59 5.04 3.55
C ALA A 338 22.28 5.80 4.84
N LEU A 339 21.28 6.69 4.80
CA LEU A 339 20.78 7.39 5.99
C LEU A 339 20.17 6.42 7.01
N ASN A 340 19.30 5.50 6.57
CA ASN A 340 18.68 4.50 7.45
C ASN A 340 19.72 3.57 8.10
N ARG A 341 20.81 3.27 7.39
CA ARG A 341 21.93 2.45 7.90
C ARG A 341 22.68 3.09 9.07
N ILE A 342 22.66 4.43 9.22
CA ILE A 342 23.32 5.11 10.33
C ILE A 342 22.82 4.62 11.69
N VAL A 343 21.53 4.28 11.79
CA VAL A 343 20.92 3.81 13.05
C VAL A 343 21.53 2.50 13.55
N PRO A 344 21.50 1.38 12.79
CA PRO A 344 22.14 0.14 13.25
C PRO A 344 23.66 0.28 13.39
N PHE A 345 24.32 1.13 12.59
CA PHE A 345 25.75 1.42 12.77
C PHE A 345 26.03 2.07 14.14
N ALA A 346 25.28 3.12 14.49
CA ALA A 346 25.40 3.78 15.79
C ALA A 346 25.10 2.85 16.97
N LYS A 347 24.12 1.93 16.83
CA LYS A 347 23.83 0.94 17.89
C LYS A 347 24.96 -0.08 18.12
N ILE A 348 25.86 -0.28 17.17
CA ILE A 348 27.03 -1.17 17.33
C ILE A 348 28.27 -0.38 17.72
N ASN A 349 28.49 0.76 17.08
CA ASN A 349 29.75 1.50 17.14
C ASN A 349 29.71 2.72 18.07
N GLY A 350 28.54 3.08 18.59
CA GLY A 350 28.30 4.24 19.44
C GLY A 350 27.87 5.48 18.65
N ALA A 351 27.15 6.39 19.33
CA ALA A 351 26.56 7.58 18.74
C ALA A 351 27.59 8.55 18.13
N GLU A 352 28.76 8.71 18.75
CA GLU A 352 29.84 9.57 18.20
C GLU A 352 30.27 9.14 16.80
N LYS A 353 30.53 7.83 16.62
CA LYS A 353 30.91 7.28 15.31
C LYS A 353 29.75 7.36 14.31
N GLY A 354 28.52 7.14 14.76
CA GLY A 354 27.32 7.32 13.94
C GLY A 354 27.19 8.76 13.44
N LEU A 355 27.46 9.75 14.29
CA LEU A 355 27.40 11.16 13.93
C LEU A 355 28.50 11.54 12.92
N LEU A 356 29.71 10.99 13.06
CA LEU A 356 30.79 11.17 12.07
C LEU A 356 30.42 10.62 10.69
N GLU A 357 29.79 9.44 10.64
CA GLU A 357 29.33 8.84 9.39
C GLU A 357 28.17 9.66 8.78
N LEU A 358 27.24 10.12 9.60
CA LEU A 358 26.14 10.99 9.19
C LEU A 358 26.64 12.31 8.59
N ASN A 359 27.62 12.96 9.22
CA ASN A 359 28.23 14.19 8.72
C ASN A 359 28.99 13.96 7.40
N THR A 360 29.60 12.78 7.21
CA THR A 360 30.20 12.40 5.93
C THR A 360 29.14 12.24 4.84
N LEU A 361 27.98 11.69 5.18
CA LEU A 361 26.84 11.55 4.27
C LEU A 361 26.24 12.91 3.89
N GLU A 362 26.10 13.82 4.85
CA GLU A 362 25.62 15.21 4.65
C GLU A 362 26.45 15.98 3.61
N LYS A 363 27.75 15.71 3.50
CA LYS A 363 28.62 16.32 2.48
C LYS A 363 28.37 15.83 1.05
N LYS A 364 27.72 14.67 0.88
CA LYS A 364 27.51 14.03 -0.42
C LYS A 364 26.13 14.29 -1.02
N THR A 365 25.17 14.75 -0.23
CA THR A 365 23.78 14.99 -0.67
C THR A 365 23.12 16.04 0.19
N ASP A 366 22.27 16.84 -0.43
CA ASP A 366 21.47 17.83 0.27
C ASP A 366 20.33 17.16 1.06
N PHE A 367 20.41 17.24 2.38
CA PHE A 367 19.36 16.81 3.32
C PHE A 367 18.62 18.00 3.95
N SER A 368 18.77 19.22 3.42
CA SER A 368 18.21 20.45 3.99
C SER A 368 16.71 20.40 4.26
N LYS A 369 15.96 19.61 3.48
CA LYS A 369 14.50 19.42 3.64
C LYS A 369 14.11 18.07 4.23
N SER A 370 15.05 17.30 4.78
CA SER A 370 14.80 15.96 5.29
C SER A 370 14.56 15.98 6.80
N GLY A 371 13.29 15.89 7.22
CA GLY A 371 12.95 15.71 8.64
C GLY A 371 13.59 14.45 9.25
N LEU A 372 13.68 13.36 8.49
CA LEU A 372 14.31 12.11 8.93
C LEU A 372 15.81 12.28 9.22
N PHE A 373 16.54 13.01 8.38
CA PHE A 373 17.96 13.29 8.61
C PHE A 373 18.17 14.03 9.93
N TYR A 374 17.41 15.11 10.15
CA TYR A 374 17.51 15.89 11.38
C TYR A 374 17.04 15.11 12.61
N ALA A 375 16.03 14.24 12.48
CA ALA A 375 15.61 13.35 13.56
C ALA A 375 16.73 12.40 13.98
N ILE A 376 17.38 11.70 13.03
CA ILE A 376 18.51 10.81 13.33
C ILE A 376 19.66 11.60 13.96
N LYS A 377 19.99 12.78 13.42
CA LYS A 377 21.05 13.65 13.96
C LYS A 377 20.73 14.07 15.40
N ALA A 378 19.49 14.46 15.68
CA ALA A 378 19.07 14.84 17.03
C ALA A 378 19.18 13.67 18.02
N GLU A 379 18.74 12.45 17.66
CA GLU A 379 18.89 11.28 18.55
C GLU A 379 20.36 10.99 18.88
N LEU A 380 21.26 11.05 17.89
CA LEU A 380 22.68 10.84 18.11
C LEU A 380 23.28 11.92 19.03
N LEU A 381 22.90 13.18 18.83
CA LEU A 381 23.33 14.31 19.67
C LEU A 381 22.79 14.20 21.10
N LEU A 382 21.58 13.67 21.28
CA LEU A 382 20.99 13.42 22.59
C LEU A 382 21.79 12.36 23.37
N GLU A 383 22.12 11.24 22.71
CA GLU A 383 22.89 10.15 23.33
C GLU A 383 24.28 10.62 23.85
N ILE A 384 24.91 11.58 23.15
CA ILE A 384 26.20 12.17 23.56
C ILE A 384 26.08 13.49 24.34
N LYS A 385 24.85 13.93 24.66
CA LYS A 385 24.55 15.19 25.40
C LYS A 385 25.16 16.44 24.76
N HIS A 386 25.15 16.53 23.43
CA HIS A 386 25.68 17.67 22.69
C HIS A 386 24.74 18.89 22.72
N VAL A 387 25.30 20.10 22.75
CA VAL A 387 24.54 21.36 22.87
C VAL A 387 23.58 21.63 21.70
N ASP A 388 23.92 21.14 20.51
CA ASP A 388 23.13 21.31 19.28
C ASP A 388 21.88 20.41 19.20
N TYR A 389 21.61 19.60 20.22
CA TYR A 389 20.42 18.73 20.24
C TYR A 389 19.12 19.51 19.97
N TYR A 390 18.87 20.57 20.76
CA TYR A 390 17.62 21.33 20.69
C TYR A 390 17.44 22.06 19.35
N THR A 391 18.52 22.62 18.79
CA THR A 391 18.48 23.33 17.49
C THR A 391 18.23 22.35 16.36
N THR A 392 18.83 21.15 16.42
CA THR A 392 18.64 20.09 15.43
C THR A 392 17.25 19.48 15.50
N LEU A 393 16.72 19.24 16.71
CA LEU A 393 15.37 18.71 16.91
C LEU A 393 14.29 19.67 16.38
N LYS A 394 14.47 20.99 16.54
CA LYS A 394 13.57 21.99 15.95
C LYS A 394 13.51 21.90 14.42
N LYS A 395 14.66 21.70 13.75
CA LYS A 395 14.69 21.47 12.28
C LYS A 395 14.00 20.17 11.89
N ALA A 396 14.13 19.11 12.70
CA ALA A 396 13.41 17.86 12.46
C ALA A 396 11.89 18.08 12.48
N ILE A 397 11.38 18.87 13.44
CA ILE A 397 9.95 19.22 13.55
C ILE A 397 9.49 20.09 12.37
N GLU A 398 10.30 21.05 11.94
CA GLU A 398 9.98 21.95 10.82
C GLU A 398 9.83 21.19 9.49
N HIS A 399 10.70 20.22 9.24
CA HIS A 399 10.74 19.44 8.00
C HIS A 399 10.00 18.10 8.07
N THR A 400 9.09 17.93 9.04
CA THR A 400 8.25 16.73 9.16
C THR A 400 6.79 17.09 8.86
N ASP A 401 6.26 16.50 7.78
CA ASP A 401 4.87 16.71 7.35
C ASP A 401 3.85 15.80 8.09
N ASN A 402 4.32 14.70 8.67
CA ASN A 402 3.44 13.79 9.42
C ASN A 402 3.18 14.35 10.83
N GLU A 403 1.94 14.74 11.10
CA GLU A 403 1.52 15.38 12.35
C GLU A 403 1.78 14.53 13.60
N LEU A 404 1.68 13.19 13.51
CA LEU A 404 1.94 12.31 14.65
C LEU A 404 3.43 12.18 14.95
N VAL A 405 4.27 12.11 13.92
CA VAL A 405 5.73 12.18 14.09
C VAL A 405 6.12 13.55 14.65
N LYS A 406 5.50 14.62 14.15
CA LYS A 406 5.75 15.99 14.61
C LYS A 406 5.40 16.18 16.08
N ARG A 407 4.23 15.70 16.54
CA ARG A 407 3.84 15.70 17.95
C ARG A 407 4.80 14.90 18.82
N HIS A 408 5.21 13.73 18.37
CA HIS A 408 6.20 12.92 19.07
C HIS A 408 7.52 13.68 19.26
N LEU A 409 8.03 14.33 18.21
CA LEU A 409 9.24 15.15 18.28
C LEU A 409 9.06 16.40 19.16
N GLN A 410 7.87 17.01 19.17
CA GLN A 410 7.54 18.12 20.07
C GLN A 410 7.53 17.70 21.54
N LYS A 411 7.02 16.50 21.86
CA LYS A 411 7.10 15.95 23.23
C LYS A 411 8.56 15.75 23.69
N LYS A 412 9.50 15.49 22.78
CA LYS A 412 10.94 15.39 23.10
C LYS A 412 11.64 16.73 23.35
N LEU A 413 10.99 17.86 23.02
CA LEU A 413 11.48 19.20 23.36
C LEU A 413 11.09 19.64 24.78
N ALA A 414 9.98 19.10 25.30
CA ALA A 414 9.50 19.33 26.66
C ALA A 414 10.36 18.53 27.65
#